data_AF-A0A1M7LPD6-F1
#
_entry.id   AF-A0A1M7LPD6-F1
#
_cell.length_a   1.000
_cell.length_b   1.000
_cell.length_c   1.000
_cell.angle_alpha   90.00
_cell.angle_beta   90.00
_cell.angle_gamma   90.00
#
_symmetry.space_group_name_H-M   'P 1'
#
loop_
_entity.id
_entity.type
_entity.pdbx_description
1 polymer ?
#
loop_
_entity_poly.entity_id
_entity_poly.type
_entity_poly.pdbx_seq_one_letter_code
_entity_poly.pdbx_strand_id
1 'polypeptide(L)'
;MIIALHGGLSYEMIYGLGGGFIMALLFFIFIHYRIYKGEYYNKEYVYFSSGRKAVIYLGFLIVNFCVAYIIFFVFMLVFAGISSYFIKTFN
;
A
#
# COMPACT_ATOMS: atom_id res chain seq x y z
N MET A 1 9.89 -24.64 14.59
CA MET A 1 10.62 -23.39 14.90
C MET A 1 11.95 -23.41 14.16
N ILE A 2 11.95 -23.08 12.86
CA ILE A 2 13.13 -23.14 11.97
C ILE A 2 13.59 -21.73 11.55
N ILE A 3 12.69 -20.75 11.57
CA ILE A 3 12.94 -19.36 11.14
C ILE A 3 13.97 -18.65 12.04
N ALA A 4 14.08 -19.01 13.33
CA ALA A 4 15.04 -18.43 14.25
C ALA A 4 16.49 -18.95 14.09
N LEU A 5 16.72 -20.07 13.39
CA LEU A 5 18.03 -20.73 13.35
C LEU A 5 18.87 -20.41 12.09
N HIS A 6 18.29 -19.75 11.07
CA HIS A 6 18.98 -19.41 9.81
C HIS A 6 19.05 -17.90 9.48
N GLY A 7 18.61 -17.02 10.39
CA GLY A 7 18.84 -15.57 10.31
C GLY A 7 18.21 -14.83 9.11
N GLY A 8 17.39 -15.50 8.30
CA GLY A 8 16.82 -14.95 7.07
C GLY A 8 15.30 -14.98 7.05
N LEU A 9 14.69 -14.08 6.28
CA LEU A 9 13.27 -14.16 5.93
C LEU A 9 13.05 -15.36 5.00
N SER A 10 11.97 -16.11 5.22
CA SER A 10 11.59 -17.18 4.30
C SER A 10 11.17 -16.59 2.95
N TYR A 11 11.26 -17.38 1.88
CA TYR A 11 10.86 -16.92 0.54
C TYR A 11 9.39 -16.44 0.53
N GLU A 12 8.50 -17.14 1.23
CA GLU A 12 7.09 -16.77 1.36
C GLU A 12 6.92 -15.40 2.03
N MET A 13 7.72 -15.12 3.06
CA MET A 13 7.71 -13.82 3.73
C MET A 13 8.22 -12.71 2.81
N ILE A 14 9.25 -12.97 2.00
CA ILE A 14 9.79 -12.00 1.02
C ILE A 14 8.73 -11.70 -0.05
N TYR A 15 8.08 -12.72 -0.61
CA TYR A 15 7.03 -12.53 -1.61
C TYR A 15 5.79 -11.84 -1.02
N GLY A 16 5.40 -12.17 0.20
CA GLY A 16 4.33 -11.48 0.92
C GLY A 16 4.65 -10.00 1.14
N LEU A 17 5.81 -9.69 1.74
CA LEU A 17 6.26 -8.32 2.00
C LEU A 17 6.37 -7.50 0.71
N GLY A 18 7.03 -8.06 -0.30
CA GLY A 18 7.23 -7.39 -1.59
C GLY A 18 5.91 -7.15 -2.33
N GLY A 19 5.06 -8.17 -2.44
CA GLY A 19 3.77 -8.06 -3.10
C GLY A 19 2.82 -7.09 -2.41
N GLY A 20 2.73 -7.17 -1.08
CA GLY A 20 1.96 -6.22 -0.27
C GLY A 20 2.44 -4.77 -0.44
N PHE A 21 3.75 -4.55 -0.45
CA PHE A 21 4.34 -3.23 -0.63
C PHE A 21 4.02 -2.64 -2.01
N ILE A 22 4.20 -3.42 -3.08
CA ILE A 22 3.88 -2.99 -4.45
C ILE A 22 2.40 -2.60 -4.56
N MET A 23 1.49 -3.39 -3.99
CA MET A 23 0.06 -3.09 -4.03
C MET A 23 -0.31 -1.81 -3.26
N ALA A 24 0.28 -1.60 -2.09
CA ALA A 24 0.09 -0.37 -1.32
C ALA A 24 0.58 0.87 -2.10
N LEU A 25 1.73 0.76 -2.79
CA LEU A 25 2.28 1.83 -3.61
C LEU A 25 1.41 2.14 -4.83
N LEU A 26 0.93 1.11 -5.53
CA LEU A 26 -0.01 1.28 -6.64
C LEU A 26 -1.32 1.92 -6.19
N PHE A 27 -1.84 1.54 -5.03
CA PHE A 27 -3.03 2.16 -4.43
C PHE A 27 -2.81 3.65 -4.18
N PHE A 28 -1.68 4.03 -3.60
CA PHE A 28 -1.35 5.44 -3.36
C PHE A 28 -1.33 6.26 -4.65
N ILE A 29 -0.64 5.75 -5.68
CA ILE A 29 -0.57 6.43 -6.99
C ILE A 29 -1.97 6.56 -7.59
N PHE A 30 -2.75 5.48 -7.58
CA PHE A 30 -4.09 5.45 -8.15
C PHE A 30 -5.04 6.43 -7.47
N ILE A 31 -5.11 6.41 -6.14
CA ILE A 31 -6.01 7.30 -5.39
C ILE A 31 -5.59 8.76 -5.53
N HIS A 32 -4.29 9.04 -5.47
CA HIS A 32 -3.78 10.39 -5.69
C HIS A 32 -4.18 10.92 -7.09
N TYR A 33 -3.97 10.11 -8.13
CA TYR A 33 -4.36 10.45 -9.50
C TYR A 33 -5.87 10.67 -9.64
N ARG A 34 -6.69 9.79 -9.04
CA ARG A 34 -8.16 9.88 -9.08
C ARG A 34 -8.66 11.17 -8.44
N ILE A 35 -8.10 11.54 -7.29
CA ILE A 35 -8.52 12.74 -6.56
C ILE A 35 -8.05 14.01 -7.28
N TYR A 36 -6.83 13.99 -7.83
CA TYR A 36 -6.33 15.10 -8.64
C TYR A 36 -7.22 15.40 -9.86
N LYS A 37 -7.76 14.35 -10.49
CA LYS A 37 -8.75 14.48 -11.58
C LYS A 37 -10.17 14.81 -11.11
N GLY A 38 -10.43 14.81 -9.81
CA GLY A 38 -11.75 15.09 -9.26
C GLY A 38 -12.16 16.55 -9.44
N GLU A 39 -13.46 16.80 -9.50
CA GLU A 39 -14.01 18.16 -9.60
C GLU A 39 -13.61 19.02 -8.40
N TYR A 40 -13.54 18.44 -7.20
CA TYR A 40 -13.10 19.11 -5.98
C TYR A 40 -11.72 19.78 -6.14
N TYR A 41 -10.77 19.07 -6.74
CA TYR A 41 -9.41 19.57 -6.93
C TYR A 41 -9.33 20.66 -8.01
N ASN A 42 -10.20 20.58 -9.03
CA ASN A 42 -10.16 21.48 -10.18
C ASN A 42 -11.02 22.74 -10.01
N LYS A 43 -12.12 22.67 -9.24
CA LYS A 43 -13.09 23.76 -9.09
C LYS A 43 -12.99 24.49 -7.75
N GLU A 44 -12.72 23.80 -6.66
CA GLU A 44 -12.73 24.40 -5.31
C GLU A 44 -11.32 24.57 -4.75
N TYR A 45 -10.52 23.51 -4.83
CA TYR A 45 -9.19 23.47 -4.23
C TYR A 45 -8.24 24.52 -4.81
N VAL A 46 -8.37 24.88 -6.09
CA VAL A 46 -7.53 25.90 -6.76
C VAL A 46 -7.61 27.25 -6.04
N TYR A 47 -8.79 27.63 -5.56
CA TYR A 47 -9.05 28.92 -4.92
C TYR A 47 -8.69 28.96 -3.42
N PHE A 48 -8.29 27.84 -2.83
CA PHE A 48 -7.87 27.82 -1.43
C PHE A 48 -6.49 28.46 -1.23
N SER A 49 -6.31 29.12 -0.09
CA SER A 49 -5.01 29.61 0.37
C SER A 49 -4.04 28.44 0.58
N SER A 50 -2.74 28.72 0.45
CA SER A 50 -1.69 27.69 0.55
C SER A 50 -1.73 26.91 1.88
N GLY A 51 -2.05 27.57 3.00
CA GLY A 51 -2.19 26.90 4.29
C GLY A 51 -3.38 25.93 4.33
N ARG A 52 -4.53 26.29 3.75
CA ARG A 52 -5.71 25.42 3.70
C ARG A 52 -5.48 24.22 2.78
N LYS A 53 -4.77 24.42 1.66
CA LYS A 53 -4.31 23.33 0.77
C LYS A 53 -3.42 22.34 1.53
N ALA A 54 -2.44 22.83 2.28
CA ALA A 54 -1.54 21.99 3.06
C ALA A 54 -2.30 21.11 4.09
N VAL A 55 -3.26 21.67 4.82
CA VAL A 55 -4.06 20.92 5.81
C VAL A 55 -4.88 19.82 5.16
N ILE A 56 -5.57 20.12 4.04
CA ILE A 56 -6.37 19.13 3.31
C ILE A 56 -5.48 18.01 2.76
N TYR A 57 -4.32 18.37 2.21
CA TYR A 57 -3.36 17.41 1.72
C TYR A 57 -2.80 16.52 2.84
N LEU A 58 -2.51 17.09 4.01
CA LEU A 58 -2.05 16.33 5.17
C LEU A 58 -3.12 15.34 5.66
N GLY A 59 -4.38 15.78 5.74
CA GLY A 59 -5.50 14.91 6.10
C GLY A 59 -5.70 13.78 5.10
N PHE A 60 -5.63 14.09 3.81
CA PHE A 60 -5.65 13.09 2.74
C PHE A 60 -4.51 12.08 2.91
N LEU A 61 -3.29 12.54 3.17
CA LEU A 61 -2.12 11.70 3.33
C LEU A 61 -2.27 10.74 4.53
N ILE A 62 -2.72 11.25 5.69
CA ILE A 62 -2.93 10.45 6.91
C ILE A 62 -3.95 9.34 6.65
N VAL A 63 -5.13 9.68 6.10
CA VAL A 63 -6.17 8.69 5.83
C VAL A 63 -5.67 7.63 4.85
N ASN A 64 -4.96 8.02 3.81
CA ASN A 64 -4.45 7.08 2.82
C ASN A 64 -3.31 6.22 3.36
N PHE A 65 -2.48 6.71 4.27
CA PHE A 65 -1.52 5.87 4.98
C PHE A 65 -2.21 4.81 5.83
N CYS A 66 -3.28 5.15 6.55
CA CYS A 66 -4.04 4.17 7.32
C CYS A 66 -4.65 3.08 6.40
N VAL A 67 -5.26 3.49 5.29
CA VAL A 67 -5.86 2.54 4.34
C VAL A 67 -4.79 1.69 3.65
N ALA A 68 -3.69 2.31 3.21
CA ALA A 68 -2.58 1.61 2.56
C ALA A 68 -1.90 0.60 3.49
N TYR A 69 -1.82 0.89 4.80
CA TYR A 69 -1.34 -0.06 5.79
C TYR A 69 -2.24 -1.30 5.87
N ILE A 70 -3.56 -1.12 5.87
CA ILE A 70 -4.52 -2.25 5.85
C ILE A 70 -4.37 -3.05 4.54
N ILE A 71 -4.33 -2.36 3.40
CA ILE A 71 -4.14 -2.97 2.08
C ILE A 71 -2.84 -3.77 2.03
N PHE A 72 -1.74 -3.20 2.53
CA PHE A 72 -0.45 -3.87 2.62
C PHE A 72 -0.57 -5.22 3.35
N PHE A 73 -1.21 -5.24 4.53
CA PHE A 73 -1.41 -6.47 5.30
C PHE A 73 -2.26 -7.50 4.57
N VAL A 74 -3.38 -7.07 3.96
CA VAL A 74 -4.26 -7.96 3.19
C VAL A 74 -3.49 -8.59 2.03
N PHE A 75 -2.79 -7.79 1.23
CA PHE A 75 -2.05 -8.31 0.09
C PHE A 75 -0.82 -9.11 0.50
N MET A 76 -0.14 -8.76 1.60
CA MET A 76 0.95 -9.56 2.14
C MET A 76 0.50 -11.00 2.41
N LEU A 77 -0.65 -11.17 3.08
CA LEU A 77 -1.19 -12.51 3.36
C LEU A 77 -1.58 -13.26 2.09
N VAL A 78 -2.19 -12.57 1.13
CA VAL A 78 -2.57 -13.17 -0.17
C VAL A 78 -1.33 -13.66 -0.93
N PHE A 79 -0.32 -12.81 -1.11
CA PHE A 79 0.90 -13.17 -1.83
C PHE A 79 1.72 -14.23 -1.11
N ALA A 80 1.81 -14.18 0.22
CA ALA A 80 2.46 -15.22 1.00
C ALA A 80 1.74 -16.57 0.85
N GLY A 81 0.41 -16.58 0.90
CA GLY A 81 -0.41 -17.78 0.71
C GLY A 81 -0.27 -18.39 -0.69
N ILE A 82 -0.34 -17.53 -1.72
CA ILE A 82 -0.10 -17.95 -3.11
C ILE A 82 1.31 -18.52 -3.26
N SER A 83 2.33 -17.80 -2.79
CA SER A 83 3.72 -18.26 -2.84
C SER A 83 3.89 -19.62 -2.14
N SER A 84 3.26 -19.79 -0.98
CA SER A 84 3.33 -21.04 -0.21
C SER A 84 2.73 -22.21 -1.00
N TYR A 85 1.60 -21.98 -1.67
CA TYR A 85 0.96 -22.97 -2.53
C TYR A 85 1.86 -23.38 -3.70
N PHE A 86 2.46 -22.41 -4.40
CA PHE A 86 3.37 -22.68 -5.51
C PHE A 86 4.63 -23.41 -5.05
N ILE A 87 5.29 -22.94 -3.99
CA ILE A 87 6.51 -23.58 -3.46
C ILE A 87 6.24 -25.04 -3.08
N LYS A 88 5.10 -25.33 -2.45
CA LYS A 88 4.74 -26.71 -2.08
C LYS A 88 4.40 -27.62 -3.26
N THR A 89 3.93 -27.05 -4.37
CA THR A 89 3.46 -27.80 -5.54
C THR A 89 4.58 -28.07 -6.55
N PHE A 90 5.60 -27.20 -6.61
CA PHE A 90 6.66 -27.24 -7.63
C PHE A 90 8.07 -27.55 -7.10
N ASN A 91 8.24 -27.75 -5.78
CA ASN A 91 9.42 -28.41 -5.18
C ASN A 91 9.06 -29.86 -4.82
#